data_AF-A0AB33IUE8-F1
#
_entry.id   AF-A0AB33IUE8-F1
#
_cell.length_a   1.000
_cell.length_b   1.000
_cell.length_c   1.000
_cell.angle_alpha   90.00
_cell.angle_beta   90.00
_cell.angle_gamma   90.00
#
_symmetry.space_group_name_H-M   'P 1'
#
loop_
_entity.id
_entity.type
_entity.pdbx_description
1 polymer ?
#
loop_
_entity_poly.entity_id
_entity_poly.type
_entity_poly.pdbx_seq_one_letter_code
_entity_poly.pdbx_strand_id
1 'polypeptide(L)'
;MFALADVNSFYASCERVFRPDLKGKPIVVLSNNDGNVIARSAEAKPWIKMGTPWFQIKNERYPEKIYAFSSNYELYASMSARVMNCLEELAPRVEQYSIDKSKLYSADA
;
A
#
# COMPACT_ATOMS: atom_id res chain seq x y z
N MET A 1 -9.35 -25.43 -5.71
CA MET A 1 -8.61 -24.37 -6.45
C MET A 1 -8.38 -23.18 -5.52
N PHE A 2 -7.35 -22.35 -5.75
CA PHE A 2 -7.16 -21.11 -4.98
C PHE A 2 -6.89 -19.89 -5.87
N ALA A 3 -7.24 -18.71 -5.37
CA ALA A 3 -6.92 -17.41 -5.95
C ALA A 3 -6.01 -16.61 -5.01
N LEU A 4 -5.19 -15.72 -5.57
CA LEU A 4 -4.35 -14.79 -4.81
C LEU A 4 -4.95 -13.38 -4.90
N ALA A 5 -5.17 -12.77 -3.74
CA ALA A 5 -5.47 -11.34 -3.65
C ALA A 5 -4.25 -10.58 -3.14
N ASP A 6 -3.95 -9.46 -3.80
CA ASP A 6 -2.83 -8.57 -3.50
C ASP A 6 -3.28 -7.12 -3.76
N VAL A 7 -3.28 -6.28 -2.73
CA VAL A 7 -3.79 -4.92 -2.83
C VAL A 7 -2.72 -3.99 -3.39
N ASN A 8 -3.01 -3.41 -4.55
CA ASN A 8 -2.10 -2.53 -5.27
C ASN A 8 -1.61 -1.36 -4.40
N SER A 9 -0.28 -1.25 -4.25
CA SER A 9 0.39 -0.14 -3.56
C SER A 9 -0.22 0.15 -2.18
N PHE A 10 -0.51 -0.91 -1.41
CA PHE A 10 -1.40 -0.87 -0.24
C PHE A 10 -1.27 0.36 0.68
N TYR A 11 -0.09 0.66 1.24
CA TYR A 11 0.06 1.81 2.14
C TYR A 11 -0.19 3.16 1.43
N ALA A 12 0.32 3.33 0.20
CA ALA A 12 0.06 4.55 -0.57
C ALA A 12 -1.43 4.69 -0.95
N SER A 13 -2.11 3.56 -1.17
CA SER A 13 -3.56 3.52 -1.39
C SER A 13 -4.36 3.87 -0.13
N CYS A 14 -3.89 3.43 1.05
CA CYS A 14 -4.49 3.81 2.35
C CYS A 14 -4.42 5.31 2.59
N GLU A 15 -3.27 5.94 2.33
CA GLU A 15 -3.11 7.41 2.45
C GLU A 15 -4.03 8.18 1.47
N ARG A 16 -4.37 7.57 0.33
CA ARG A 16 -5.19 8.17 -0.72
C ARG A 16 -6.69 7.98 -0.52
N VAL A 17 -7.14 6.87 0.09
CA VAL A 17 -8.54 6.42 0.01
C VAL A 17 -9.55 7.46 0.54
N PHE A 18 -9.17 8.24 1.55
CA PHE A 18 -10.00 9.31 2.13
C PHE A 18 -9.55 10.72 1.72
N ARG A 19 -8.67 10.82 0.72
CA ARG A 19 -8.05 12.07 0.27
C ARG A 19 -8.23 12.26 -1.24
N PRO A 20 -9.41 12.74 -1.69
CA PRO A 20 -9.70 12.95 -3.11
C PRO A 20 -8.70 13.88 -3.81
N ASP A 21 -8.10 14.81 -3.07
CA ASP A 21 -7.07 15.73 -3.56
C ASP A 21 -5.75 15.02 -3.97
N LEU A 22 -5.53 13.80 -3.49
CA LEU A 22 -4.36 12.97 -3.83
C LEU A 22 -4.62 12.01 -5.01
N LYS A 23 -5.79 12.07 -5.64
CA LYS A 23 -6.10 11.23 -6.80
C LYS A 23 -5.14 11.52 -7.95
N GLY A 24 -4.48 10.47 -8.45
CA GLY A 24 -3.49 10.58 -9.53
C GLY A 24 -2.19 11.26 -9.12
N LYS A 25 -1.95 11.52 -7.82
CA LYS A 25 -0.72 12.14 -7.34
C LYS A 25 0.33 11.10 -6.95
N PRO A 26 1.62 11.36 -7.19
CA PRO A 26 2.70 10.48 -6.79
C PRO A 26 2.87 10.51 -5.26
N ILE A 27 2.49 9.40 -4.63
CA ILE A 27 2.61 9.16 -3.19
C ILE A 27 3.72 8.17 -2.90
N VAL A 28 4.50 8.44 -1.86
CA VAL A 28 5.40 7.51 -1.19
C VAL A 28 5.08 7.44 0.31
N VAL A 29 5.30 6.27 0.91
CA VAL A 29 5.20 6.08 2.36
C VAL A 29 6.58 5.70 2.88
N LEU A 30 6.98 6.32 3.97
CA LEU A 30 8.29 6.18 4.59
C LEU A 30 8.22 5.24 5.80
N SER A 31 9.32 4.55 6.10
CA SER A 31 9.47 3.73 7.31
C SER A 31 9.42 4.57 8.58
N ASN A 32 9.49 3.91 9.74
CA ASN A 32 9.75 4.56 11.02
C ASN A 32 10.88 5.59 10.92
N ASN A 33 10.69 6.72 11.60
CA ASN A 33 11.59 7.88 11.59
C ASN A 33 11.89 8.44 10.19
N ASP A 34 10.99 8.22 9.23
CA ASP A 34 11.12 8.67 7.84
C ASP A 34 12.44 8.22 7.17
N GLY A 35 12.91 7.02 7.54
CA GLY A 35 14.20 6.50 7.08
C GLY A 35 14.22 6.20 5.58
N ASN A 36 13.40 5.24 5.14
CA ASN A 36 13.40 4.72 3.78
C ASN A 36 12.00 4.73 3.17
N VAL A 37 11.91 4.79 1.84
CA VAL A 37 10.64 4.59 1.11
C VAL A 37 10.25 3.11 1.16
N ILE A 38 9.12 2.79 1.78
CA ILE A 38 8.63 1.41 1.96
C ILE A 38 7.37 1.08 1.15
N ALA A 39 6.69 2.10 0.62
CA ALA A 39 5.62 1.92 -0.35
C ALA A 39 5.55 3.10 -1.30
N ARG A 40 5.03 2.83 -2.50
CA ARG A 40 4.95 3.80 -3.60
C ARG A 40 3.73 3.55 -4.46
N SER A 41 3.00 4.61 -4.73
CA SER A 41 1.91 4.64 -5.72
C SER A 41 2.44 4.35 -7.13
N ALA A 42 1.56 3.98 -8.06
CA ALA A 42 1.94 3.73 -9.45
C ALA A 42 2.60 4.96 -10.09
N GLU A 43 2.11 6.14 -9.75
CA GLU A 43 2.58 7.44 -10.25
C GLU A 43 3.99 7.77 -9.74
N ALA A 44 4.39 7.29 -8.57
CA ALA A 44 5.74 7.50 -8.01
C ALA A 44 6.77 6.46 -8.49
N LYS A 45 6.34 5.28 -8.97
CA LYS A 45 7.22 4.17 -9.36
C LYS A 45 8.28 4.51 -10.42
N PRO A 46 8.00 5.36 -11.44
CA PRO A 46 8.99 5.71 -12.46
C PRO A 46 10.21 6.47 -11.92
N TRP A 47 10.06 7.16 -10.77
CA TRP A 47 11.10 8.07 -10.27
C TRP A 47 11.76 7.57 -8.98
N ILE A 48 11.00 6.92 -8.10
CA ILE A 48 11.48 6.56 -6.77
C ILE A 48 11.54 5.04 -6.64
N LYS A 49 12.73 4.52 -6.33
CA LYS A 49 12.94 3.09 -6.11
C LYS A 49 12.47 2.69 -4.70
N MET A 50 12.04 1.43 -4.57
CA MET A 50 11.67 0.88 -3.26
C MET A 50 12.93 0.76 -2.38
N GLY A 51 12.81 1.07 -1.09
CA GLY A 51 13.89 0.97 -0.12
C GLY A 51 14.88 2.12 -0.16
N THR A 52 14.73 3.09 -1.07
CA THR A 52 15.61 4.25 -1.13
C THR A 52 15.55 5.06 0.17
N PRO A 53 16.69 5.39 0.79
CA PRO A 53 16.72 6.27 1.95
C PRO A 53 16.17 7.65 1.61
N TRP A 54 15.19 8.12 2.37
CA TRP A 54 14.47 9.36 2.08
C TRP A 54 15.41 10.56 2.09
N PHE A 55 16.39 10.60 3.00
CA PHE A 55 17.33 11.72 3.10
C PHE A 55 18.13 11.98 1.81
N GLN A 56 18.34 10.95 0.99
CA GLN A 56 19.07 11.07 -0.28
C GLN A 56 18.22 11.77 -1.33
N ILE A 57 16.91 11.54 -1.31
CA ILE A 57 16.00 11.92 -2.39
C ILE A 57 15.02 13.05 -2.04
N LYS A 58 14.87 13.39 -0.76
CA LYS A 58 13.88 14.37 -0.28
C LYS A 58 14.03 15.79 -0.87
N ASN A 59 15.24 16.12 -1.33
CA ASN A 59 15.57 17.42 -1.93
C ASN A 59 15.77 17.34 -3.45
N GLU A 60 15.56 16.18 -4.07
CA GLU A 60 15.64 16.05 -5.51
C GLU A 60 14.47 16.76 -6.21
N ARG A 61 14.68 17.13 -7.47
CA ARG A 61 13.62 17.69 -8.31
C ARG A 61 12.97 16.57 -9.12
N TYR A 62 11.66 16.46 -9.00
CA TYR A 62 10.83 15.53 -9.77
C TYR A 62 9.92 16.30 -10.72
N PRO A 63 9.44 15.67 -11.81
CA PRO A 63 8.49 16.29 -12.73
C PRO A 63 7.18 16.73 -12.05
N GLU A 64 6.78 16.03 -10.98
CA GLU A 64 5.63 16.35 -10.15
C GLU A 64 6.00 16.35 -8.67
N LYS A 65 5.24 17.10 -7.86
CA LYS A 65 5.39 17.10 -6.40
C LYS A 65 5.12 15.70 -5.84
N ILE A 66 6.13 15.11 -5.20
CA ILE A 66 5.99 13.86 -4.44
C ILE A 66 5.34 14.15 -3.09
N TYR A 67 4.28 13.40 -2.77
CA TYR A 67 3.62 13.43 -1.47
C TYR A 67 4.19 12.29 -0.61
N ALA A 68 4.98 12.64 0.39
CA ALA A 68 5.56 11.70 1.32
C ALA A 68 4.77 11.67 2.63
N PHE A 69 4.49 10.47 3.13
CA PHE A 69 3.83 10.25 4.42
C PHE A 69 4.71 9.37 5.31
N SER A 70 4.83 9.73 6.58
CA SER A 70 5.33 8.82 7.61
C SER A 70 4.36 7.64 7.75
N SER A 71 4.87 6.46 8.12
CA SER A 71 4.03 5.28 8.27
C SER A 71 2.94 5.46 9.34
N ASN A 72 1.68 5.22 8.96
CA ASN A 72 0.54 5.12 9.86
C ASN A 72 0.06 3.66 9.98
N TYR A 73 0.73 2.85 10.80
CA TYR A 73 0.44 1.43 10.90
C TYR A 73 -0.95 1.11 11.47
N GLU A 74 -1.52 1.99 12.30
CA GLU A 74 -2.88 1.81 12.81
C GLU A 74 -3.91 1.93 11.68
N LEU A 75 -3.76 2.94 10.82
CA LEU A 75 -4.57 3.08 9.61
C LEU A 75 -4.41 1.86 8.70
N TYR A 76 -3.17 1.43 8.45
CA TYR A 76 -2.90 0.32 7.54
C TYR A 76 -3.48 -1.00 8.07
N ALA A 77 -3.37 -1.26 9.38
CA ALA A 77 -3.98 -2.43 10.00
C ALA A 77 -5.52 -2.36 9.94
N SER A 78 -6.11 -1.19 10.20
CA SER A 78 -7.57 -0.99 10.11
C SER A 78 -8.09 -1.24 8.69
N MET A 79 -7.39 -0.71 7.68
CA MET A 79 -7.74 -0.93 6.26
C MET A 79 -7.54 -2.38 5.83
N SER A 80 -6.49 -3.05 6.33
CA SER A 80 -6.24 -4.47 6.08
C SER A 80 -7.39 -5.33 6.58
N ALA A 81 -7.83 -5.12 7.82
CA ALA A 81 -8.94 -5.85 8.42
C ALA A 81 -10.24 -5.67 7.60
N ARG A 82 -10.51 -4.46 7.12
CA ARG A 82 -11.67 -4.20 6.24
C ARG A 82 -11.60 -4.96 4.93
N VAL A 83 -10.42 -5.03 4.30
CA VAL A 83 -10.21 -5.83 3.08
C VAL A 83 -10.46 -7.31 3.39
N MET A 84 -9.89 -7.85 4.47
CA MET A 84 -10.06 -9.26 4.82
C MET A 84 -11.52 -9.61 5.11
N ASN A 85 -12.24 -8.77 5.86
CA ASN A 85 -13.67 -8.95 6.09
C ASN A 85 -14.45 -9.05 4.77
N CYS A 86 -14.17 -8.18 3.79
CA CYS A 86 -14.81 -8.27 2.48
C CYS A 86 -14.44 -9.54 1.71
N LEU A 87 -13.21 -10.04 1.83
CA LEU A 87 -12.78 -11.27 1.15
C LEU A 87 -13.40 -12.52 1.79
N GLU A 88 -13.57 -12.54 3.12
CA GLU A 88 -14.19 -13.63 3.87
C GLU A 88 -15.68 -13.81 3.53
N GLU A 89 -16.35 -12.75 3.09
CA GLU A 89 -17.72 -12.83 2.55
C GLU A 89 -17.77 -13.49 1.15
N LEU A 90 -16.66 -13.52 0.41
CA LEU A 90 -16.59 -13.94 -0.99
C LEU A 90 -16.01 -15.36 -1.18
N ALA A 91 -15.35 -15.92 -0.16
CA ALA A 91 -14.74 -17.24 -0.24
C ALA A 91 -14.95 -18.04 1.06
N PRO A 92 -15.21 -19.36 0.96
CA PRO A 92 -15.38 -20.24 2.13
C PRO A 92 -14.21 -20.23 3.12
N ARG A 93 -12.99 -20.00 2.61
CA ARG A 93 -11.78 -19.89 3.43
C ARG A 93 -10.86 -18.84 2.83
N VAL A 94 -10.36 -17.96 3.70
CA VAL A 94 -9.34 -16.97 3.41
C VAL A 94 -8.14 -17.22 4.32
N GLU A 95 -6.94 -17.22 3.76
CA GLU A 95 -5.69 -17.30 4.51
C GLU A 95 -4.89 -16.02 4.25
N GLN A 96 -4.87 -15.14 5.25
CA GLN A 96 -4.07 -13.92 5.20
C GLN A 96 -2.58 -14.27 5.39
N TYR A 97 -1.73 -13.83 4.46
CA TYR A 97 -0.29 -14.09 4.51
C TYR A 97 0.55 -12.83 4.76
N SER A 98 0.03 -11.65 4.43
CA SER A 98 0.54 -10.37 4.92
C SER A 98 -0.57 -9.30 4.94
N ILE A 99 -0.20 -8.07 5.28
CA ILE A 99 -1.16 -6.98 5.53
C ILE A 99 -2.04 -6.64 4.31
N ASP A 100 -1.59 -6.94 3.10
CA ASP A 100 -2.23 -6.56 1.84
C ASP A 100 -2.62 -7.76 0.96
N LYS A 101 -2.55 -8.98 1.51
CA LYS A 101 -2.18 -10.14 0.71
C LYS A 101 -2.75 -11.41 1.32
N SER A 102 -3.59 -12.12 0.56
CA SER A 102 -4.31 -13.32 1.02
C SER A 102 -4.49 -14.38 -0.08
N LYS A 103 -4.70 -15.63 0.36
CA LYS A 103 -5.14 -16.75 -0.48
C LYS A 103 -6.62 -17.02 -0.23
N LEU A 104 -7.40 -17.15 -1.29
CA LEU A 104 -8.83 -17.48 -1.23
C LEU A 104 -9.04 -18.89 -1.79
N TYR A 105 -9.76 -19.74 -1.07
CA TYR A 105 -9.99 -21.13 -1.45
C TYR A 105 -11.44 -21.30 -1.95
N SER A 106 -11.62 -21.98 -3.08
CA SER A 106 -12.95 -22.39 -3.55
C SER A 106 -13.53 -23.48 -2.65
N ALA A 107 -14.86 -23.66 -2.64
CA ALA A 107 -15.52 -24.69 -1.83
C ALA A 107 -15.01 -26.12 -2.10
N ASP A 108 -14.58 -26.40 -3.35
CA ASP A 108 -14.07 -27.70 -3.77
C ASP A 108 -12.53 -27.85 -3.61
N ALA A 109 -11.91 -27.05 -2.74
CA ALA A 109 -10.46 -27.02 -2.52
C ALA A 109 -10.01 -27.74 -1.24
#